data_AF-A0A0D3RR77-F1
#
_entry.id   AF-A0A0D3RR77-F1
#
_cell.length_a   1.000
_cell.length_b   1.000
_cell.length_c   1.000
_cell.angle_alpha   90.00
_cell.angle_beta   90.00
_cell.angle_gamma   90.00
#
_symmetry.space_group_name_H-M   'P 1'
#
loop_
_entity.id
_entity.type
_entity.pdbx_description
1 polymer ?
#
loop_
_entity_poly.entity_id
_entity_poly.type
_entity_poly.pdbx_seq_one_letter_code
_entity_poly.pdbx_strand_id
1 'polypeptide(L)'
;MEEKDLVKVSGFNLPISTKHAIELCSYIKGKEVSKIKDTLNKVIQEKTVIKLRRFYHKRGHKKGHLGPGFYPKKASMHFLQLLQTLEGNAKNKGLNSELLKIEKAITNQASLSWHYSRHRGRRQKRTNVEIYASEKSKNKTKEIKK
;
A
#
# COMPACT_ATOMS: atom_id res chain seq x y z
N MET A 1 0.53 -2.35 -22.84
CA MET A 1 -0.63 -2.34 -21.92
C MET A 1 -1.45 -1.15 -22.30
N GLU A 2 -2.64 -1.37 -22.83
CA GLU A 2 -3.54 -0.29 -23.20
C GLU A 2 -3.97 0.48 -21.95
N GLU A 3 -4.05 1.80 -22.07
CA GLU A 3 -4.38 2.70 -20.96
C GLU A 3 -5.81 2.50 -20.41
N LYS A 4 -6.64 1.77 -21.17
CA LYS A 4 -8.06 1.52 -20.90
C LYS A 4 -8.29 0.68 -19.64
N ASP A 5 -7.49 -0.37 -19.43
CA ASP A 5 -7.71 -1.34 -18.35
C ASP A 5 -7.01 -0.96 -17.03
N LEU A 6 -6.29 0.16 -17.01
CA LEU A 6 -5.53 0.61 -15.85
C LEU A 6 -6.38 1.52 -14.96
N VAL A 7 -6.51 1.17 -13.69
CA VAL A 7 -7.13 2.00 -12.65
C VAL A 7 -6.04 2.65 -11.82
N LYS A 8 -6.18 3.96 -11.55
CA LYS A 8 -5.27 4.70 -10.68
C LYS A 8 -6.01 5.28 -9.47
N VAL A 9 -5.28 5.39 -8.38
CA VAL A 9 -5.64 6.22 -7.23
C VAL A 9 -4.40 6.96 -6.73
N SER A 10 -4.58 8.22 -6.36
CA SER A 10 -3.52 9.08 -5.84
C SER A 10 -3.97 9.68 -4.52
N GLY A 11 -3.10 9.62 -3.51
CA GLY A 11 -3.27 10.31 -2.24
C GLY A 11 -2.16 11.34 -2.04
N PHE A 12 -2.52 12.62 -1.99
CA PHE A 12 -1.57 13.72 -1.82
C PHE A 12 -1.48 14.18 -0.37
N ASN A 13 -0.28 14.58 0.07
CA ASN A 13 -0.02 15.18 1.39
C ASN A 13 -0.54 14.37 2.59
N LEU A 14 -0.53 13.04 2.47
CA LEU A 14 -1.01 12.16 3.54
C LEU A 14 -0.15 12.33 4.79
N PRO A 15 -0.74 12.38 6.00
CA PRO A 15 -0.03 12.60 7.27
C PRO A 15 0.71 11.34 7.75
N ILE A 16 1.42 10.66 6.86
CA ILE A 16 2.13 9.41 7.10
C ILE A 16 3.64 9.59 6.92
N SER A 17 4.42 8.66 7.47
CA SER A 17 5.86 8.65 7.25
C SER A 17 6.19 8.01 5.91
N THR A 18 7.02 8.67 5.10
CA THR A 18 7.50 8.16 3.81
C THR A 18 8.18 6.80 3.95
N LYS A 19 8.98 6.60 5.01
CA LYS A 19 9.64 5.31 5.29
C LYS A 19 8.65 4.16 5.47
N HIS A 20 7.53 4.41 6.16
CA HIS A 20 6.50 3.39 6.36
C HIS A 20 5.71 3.12 5.10
N ALA A 21 5.41 4.19 4.34
CA ALA A 21 4.71 4.08 3.07
C ALA A 21 5.53 3.28 2.04
N ILE A 22 6.87 3.48 1.98
CA ILE A 22 7.76 2.73 1.08
C ILE A 22 7.69 1.21 1.35
N GLU A 23 7.77 0.81 2.62
CA GLU A 23 7.72 -0.61 3.01
C GLU A 23 6.34 -1.22 2.73
N LEU A 24 5.27 -0.44 2.95
CA LEU A 24 3.91 -0.82 2.57
C LEU A 24 3.73 -0.96 1.06
N CYS A 25 4.19 0.00 0.25
CA CYS A 25 4.13 -0.09 -1.21
C CYS A 25 4.89 -1.31 -1.74
N SER A 26 6.06 -1.60 -1.15
CA SER A 26 6.80 -2.81 -1.47
C SER A 26 6.03 -4.08 -1.13
N TYR A 27 5.30 -4.08 -0.01
CA TYR A 27 4.50 -5.22 0.42
C TYR A 27 3.26 -5.47 -0.46
N ILE A 28 2.56 -4.42 -0.90
CA ILE A 28 1.31 -4.54 -1.66
C ILE A 28 1.53 -4.78 -3.15
N LYS A 29 2.68 -4.38 -3.70
CA LYS A 29 3.00 -4.54 -5.12
C LYS A 29 2.88 -6.00 -5.54
N GLY A 30 2.11 -6.27 -6.58
CA GLY A 30 1.91 -7.60 -7.16
C GLY A 30 0.83 -8.45 -6.48
N LYS A 31 0.16 -7.95 -5.44
CA LYS A 31 -0.90 -8.67 -4.72
C LYS A 31 -2.30 -8.25 -5.18
N GLU A 32 -3.25 -9.12 -4.90
CA GLU A 32 -4.68 -8.89 -5.11
C GLU A 32 -5.21 -7.94 -4.03
N VAL A 33 -6.08 -7.00 -4.44
CA VAL A 33 -6.59 -5.94 -3.56
C VAL A 33 -7.32 -6.50 -2.33
N SER A 34 -8.13 -7.54 -2.52
CA SER A 34 -8.86 -8.23 -1.44
C SER A 34 -7.91 -8.76 -0.35
N LYS A 35 -6.87 -9.53 -0.72
CA LYS A 35 -5.87 -10.06 0.21
C LYS A 35 -5.12 -8.96 0.96
N ILE A 36 -4.86 -7.84 0.27
CA ILE A 36 -4.18 -6.70 0.90
C ILE A 36 -5.06 -6.10 1.97
N LYS A 37 -6.35 -5.86 1.72
CA LYS A 37 -7.29 -5.31 2.71
C LYS A 37 -7.32 -6.15 3.98
N ASP A 38 -7.43 -7.47 3.84
CA ASP A 38 -7.41 -8.39 4.98
C ASP A 38 -6.11 -8.29 5.78
N THR A 39 -4.99 -8.23 5.08
CA THR A 39 -3.68 -8.08 5.72
C THR A 39 -3.58 -6.74 6.44
N LEU A 40 -3.99 -5.64 5.82
CA LEU A 40 -3.92 -4.31 6.43
C LEU A 40 -4.82 -4.20 7.67
N ASN A 41 -6.00 -4.82 7.66
CA ASN A 41 -6.85 -4.94 8.84
C ASN A 41 -6.16 -5.71 9.97
N LYS A 42 -5.49 -6.83 9.66
CA LYS A 42 -4.68 -7.59 10.64
C LYS A 42 -3.48 -6.80 11.16
N VAL A 43 -2.86 -5.96 10.32
CA VAL A 43 -1.75 -5.07 10.72
C VAL A 43 -2.23 -4.00 11.70
N ILE A 44 -3.42 -3.42 11.47
CA ILE A 44 -4.04 -2.45 12.38
C ILE A 44 -4.31 -3.09 13.75
N GLN A 45 -4.77 -4.34 13.75
CA GLN A 45 -4.96 -5.17 14.94
C GLN A 45 -3.66 -5.75 15.53
N GLU A 46 -2.49 -5.41 14.97
CA GLU A 46 -1.16 -5.93 15.39
C GLU A 46 -0.99 -7.46 15.32
N LYS A 47 -1.85 -8.14 14.58
CA LYS A 47 -1.79 -9.59 14.37
C LYS A 47 -0.77 -9.99 13.32
N THR A 48 -0.54 -9.13 12.33
CA THR A 48 0.37 -9.41 11.21
C THR A 48 1.42 -8.31 11.07
N VAL A 49 2.69 -8.72 10.99
CA VAL A 49 3.83 -7.81 10.88
C VAL A 49 4.15 -7.53 9.42
N ILE A 50 4.53 -6.30 9.10
CA ILE A 50 5.15 -5.97 7.82
C ILE A 50 6.67 -6.01 7.99
N LYS A 51 7.33 -6.84 7.17
CA LYS A 51 8.78 -6.97 7.12
C LYS A 51 9.41 -5.66 6.65
N LEU A 52 10.50 -5.25 7.29
CA LEU A 52 11.31 -4.11 6.86
C LEU A 52 12.40 -4.57 5.91
N ARG A 53 12.47 -3.98 4.71
CA ARG A 53 13.50 -4.29 3.71
C ARG A 53 14.61 -3.25 3.67
N ARG A 54 14.26 -1.96 3.75
CA ARG A 54 15.21 -0.84 3.58
C ARG A 54 15.51 -0.16 4.90
N PHE A 55 14.50 0.05 5.75
CA PHE A 55 14.64 0.85 6.98
C PHE A 55 14.69 -0.03 8.24
N TYR A 56 15.57 -1.04 8.24
CA TYR A 56 15.67 -2.04 9.30
C TYR A 56 16.68 -1.71 10.42
N HIS A 57 17.50 -0.65 10.27
CA HIS A 57 18.50 -0.29 11.26
C HIS A 57 17.87 0.01 12.64
N LYS A 58 18.44 -0.56 13.71
CA LYS A 58 17.98 -0.42 15.11
C LYS A 58 16.50 -0.80 15.33
N ARG A 59 15.98 -1.77 14.57
CA ARG A 59 14.63 -2.33 14.75
C ARG A 59 14.70 -3.71 15.40
N GLY A 60 13.85 -3.92 16.39
CA GLY A 60 13.71 -5.23 17.03
C GLY A 60 13.11 -6.27 16.08
N HIS A 61 13.56 -7.52 16.24
CA HIS A 61 12.99 -8.66 15.54
C HIS A 61 11.57 -8.94 16.05
N LYS A 62 10.72 -9.49 15.18
CA LYS A 62 9.37 -9.92 15.53
C LYS A 62 9.27 -11.43 15.48
N LYS A 63 8.32 -12.00 16.24
CA LYS A 63 8.06 -13.44 16.32
C LYS A 63 7.82 -14.00 14.90
N GLY A 64 8.50 -15.11 14.59
CA GLY A 64 8.48 -15.77 13.28
C GLY A 64 9.75 -15.52 12.47
N HIS A 65 9.77 -15.99 11.22
CA HIS A 65 10.96 -15.98 10.36
C HIS A 65 11.12 -14.69 9.53
N LEU A 66 10.45 -13.60 9.92
CA LEU A 66 10.45 -12.35 9.15
C LEU A 66 11.66 -11.44 9.44
N GLY A 67 12.35 -11.63 10.57
CA GLY A 67 13.41 -10.73 11.03
C GLY A 67 12.87 -9.39 11.56
N PRO A 68 13.52 -8.24 11.28
CA PRO A 68 13.04 -6.94 11.72
C PRO A 68 11.72 -6.55 11.05
N GLY A 69 10.75 -6.16 11.85
CA GLY A 69 9.41 -5.82 11.37
C GLY A 69 8.64 -4.93 12.34
N PHE A 70 7.57 -4.31 11.85
CA PHE A 70 6.72 -3.43 12.65
C PHE A 70 5.27 -3.41 12.14
N TYR A 71 4.41 -2.72 12.90
CA TYR A 71 2.99 -2.54 12.60
C TYR A 71 2.70 -1.08 12.21
N PRO A 72 2.71 -0.71 10.92
CA PRO A 72 2.44 0.65 10.46
C PRO A 72 0.96 1.06 10.57
N LYS A 73 0.37 1.05 11.78
CA LYS A 73 -1.06 1.35 12.02
C LYS A 73 -1.58 2.55 11.22
N LYS A 74 -0.95 3.71 11.40
CA LYS A 74 -1.37 4.96 10.74
C LYS A 74 -1.33 4.87 9.21
N ALA A 75 -0.26 4.31 8.66
CA ALA A 75 -0.15 4.20 7.21
C ALA A 75 -1.12 3.15 6.65
N SER A 76 -1.31 2.02 7.34
CA SER A 76 -2.28 1.00 6.95
C SER A 76 -3.71 1.54 6.87
N MET A 77 -4.12 2.40 7.81
CA MET A 77 -5.45 3.06 7.76
C MET A 77 -5.64 3.91 6.49
N HIS A 78 -4.66 4.75 6.15
CA HIS A 78 -4.73 5.55 4.93
C HIS A 78 -4.67 4.71 3.65
N PHE A 79 -3.86 3.64 3.64
CA PHE A 79 -3.81 2.73 2.49
C PHE A 79 -5.13 1.98 2.29
N LEU A 80 -5.84 1.59 3.36
CA LEU A 80 -7.17 1.00 3.25
C LEU A 80 -8.16 1.95 2.57
N GLN A 81 -8.16 3.23 2.96
CA GLN A 81 -8.99 4.26 2.33
C GLN A 81 -8.67 4.38 0.83
N LEU A 82 -7.38 4.46 0.46
CA LEU A 82 -6.97 4.52 -0.94
C LEU A 82 -7.42 3.28 -1.73
N LEU A 83 -7.35 2.08 -1.15
CA LEU A 83 -7.78 0.84 -1.82
C LEU A 83 -9.31 0.79 -1.99
N GLN A 84 -10.08 1.35 -1.05
CA GLN A 84 -11.53 1.48 -1.21
C GLN A 84 -11.86 2.44 -2.36
N THR A 85 -11.18 3.58 -2.45
CA THR A 85 -11.31 4.50 -3.59
C THR A 85 -10.90 3.83 -4.91
N LEU A 86 -9.83 3.03 -4.90
CA LEU A 86 -9.37 2.30 -6.08
C LEU A 86 -10.43 1.31 -6.60
N GLU A 87 -11.10 0.58 -5.71
CA GLU A 87 -12.21 -0.29 -6.10
C GLU A 87 -13.41 0.48 -6.63
N GLY A 88 -13.75 1.63 -6.02
CA GLY A 88 -14.80 2.51 -6.54
C GLY A 88 -14.47 2.98 -7.96
N ASN A 89 -13.22 3.40 -8.19
CA ASN A 89 -12.74 3.81 -9.51
C ASN A 89 -12.77 2.65 -10.52
N ALA A 90 -12.45 1.43 -10.09
CA ALA A 90 -12.51 0.24 -10.94
C ALA A 90 -13.95 -0.09 -11.35
N LYS A 91 -14.89 -0.05 -10.40
CA LYS A 91 -16.32 -0.25 -10.67
C LYS A 91 -16.85 0.79 -11.66
N ASN A 92 -16.48 2.06 -11.48
CA ASN A 92 -16.86 3.13 -12.40
C ASN A 92 -16.29 2.92 -13.82
N LYS A 93 -15.14 2.27 -13.96
CA LYS A 93 -14.57 1.87 -15.25
C LYS A 93 -15.14 0.57 -15.82
N GLY A 94 -16.04 -0.11 -15.11
CA GLY A 94 -16.61 -1.40 -15.52
C GLY A 94 -15.67 -2.60 -15.32
N LEU A 95 -14.58 -2.45 -14.57
CA LEU A 95 -13.64 -3.54 -14.28
C LEU A 95 -14.12 -4.37 -13.09
N ASN A 96 -13.75 -5.66 -13.07
CA ASN A 96 -14.12 -6.52 -11.95
C ASN A 96 -13.27 -6.21 -10.70
N SER A 97 -13.89 -5.62 -9.68
CA SER A 97 -13.22 -5.24 -8.43
C SER A 97 -12.58 -6.40 -7.66
N GLU A 98 -13.10 -7.63 -7.82
CA GLU A 98 -12.58 -8.80 -7.10
C GLU A 98 -11.27 -9.33 -7.70
N LEU A 99 -11.07 -9.12 -8.99
CA LEU A 99 -9.91 -9.61 -9.75
C LEU A 99 -8.82 -8.53 -9.90
N LEU A 100 -8.92 -7.43 -9.16
CA LEU A 100 -7.93 -6.36 -9.20
C LEU A 100 -6.60 -6.80 -8.59
N LYS A 101 -5.53 -6.59 -9.36
CA LYS A 101 -4.15 -6.81 -8.94
C LYS A 101 -3.39 -5.49 -9.00
N ILE A 102 -2.64 -5.18 -7.94
CA ILE A 102 -1.77 -4.00 -7.94
C ILE A 102 -0.54 -4.27 -8.80
N GLU A 103 -0.37 -3.48 -9.85
CA GLU A 103 0.81 -3.55 -10.71
C GLU A 103 1.94 -2.68 -10.17
N LYS A 104 1.61 -1.43 -9.85
CA LYS A 104 2.57 -0.41 -9.42
C LYS A 104 2.04 0.29 -8.17
N ALA A 105 2.93 0.46 -7.21
CA ALA A 105 2.66 1.23 -6.00
C ALA A 105 3.89 2.11 -5.76
N ILE A 106 3.69 3.42 -5.81
CA ILE A 106 4.74 4.44 -5.80
C ILE A 106 4.50 5.35 -4.61
N THR A 107 5.57 5.71 -3.92
CA THR A 107 5.54 6.63 -2.77
C THR A 107 6.64 7.66 -2.89
N ASN A 108 6.26 8.93 -2.80
CA ASN A 108 7.17 10.06 -2.85
C ASN A 108 7.01 10.93 -1.61
N GLN A 109 8.09 11.56 -1.16
CA GLN A 109 8.00 12.54 -0.09
C GLN A 109 7.21 13.76 -0.58
N ALA A 110 6.23 14.18 0.21
CA ALA A 110 5.42 15.35 -0.12
C ALA A 110 6.08 16.64 0.41
N SER A 111 5.46 17.79 0.13
CA SER A 111 5.87 19.06 0.73
C SER A 111 5.73 18.96 2.26
N LEU A 112 6.81 19.32 2.95
CA LEU A 112 6.85 19.23 4.41
C LEU A 112 6.48 20.58 5.00
N SER A 113 5.40 20.61 5.78
CA SER A 113 5.02 21.80 6.55
C SER A 113 5.80 21.88 7.87
N TRP A 114 6.09 23.09 8.32
CA TRP A 114 6.69 23.34 9.63
C TRP A 114 5.70 23.05 10.75
N HIS A 115 6.20 22.60 11.89
CA HIS A 115 5.39 22.39 13.08
C HIS A 115 5.12 23.74 13.77
N TYR A 116 3.88 24.09 14.09
CA TYR A 116 3.55 25.44 14.61
C TYR A 116 3.69 25.60 16.14
N SER A 117 3.71 24.49 16.88
CA SER A 117 3.83 24.47 18.37
C SER A 117 5.28 24.53 18.86
N ARG A 118 5.53 24.27 20.16
CA ARG A 118 6.85 24.28 20.87
C ARG A 118 8.03 23.76 20.04
N HIS A 119 7.83 22.76 19.20
CA HIS A 119 8.85 22.18 18.33
C HIS A 119 8.93 22.82 16.94
N ARG A 120 9.02 24.15 16.86
CA ARG A 120 8.93 24.91 15.59
C ARG A 120 9.96 24.53 14.52
N GLY A 121 11.14 24.05 14.92
CA GLY A 121 12.18 23.57 14.00
C GLY A 121 11.93 22.19 13.40
N ARG A 122 10.84 21.49 13.74
CA ARG A 122 10.53 20.16 13.18
C ARG A 122 9.63 20.28 11.96
N ARG A 123 9.95 19.51 10.92
CA ARG A 123 9.11 19.34 9.74
C ARG A 123 8.15 18.17 9.93
N GLN A 124 6.87 18.39 9.63
CA GLN A 124 5.86 17.33 9.67
C GLN A 124 6.10 16.32 8.55
N LYS A 125 5.86 15.04 8.82
CA LYS A 125 5.96 13.98 7.83
C LYS A 125 4.72 13.98 6.94
N ARG A 126 4.95 14.13 5.63
CA ARG A 126 3.91 14.08 4.61
C ARG A 126 4.39 13.22 3.44
N THR A 127 3.49 12.47 2.82
CA THR A 127 3.82 11.54 1.72
C THR A 127 2.74 11.54 0.66
N ASN A 128 3.17 11.50 -0.60
CA ASN A 128 2.31 11.27 -1.75
C ASN A 128 2.37 9.78 -2.11
N VAL A 129 1.22 9.19 -2.40
CA VAL A 129 1.08 7.77 -2.72
C VAL A 129 0.29 7.63 -4.00
N GLU A 130 0.79 6.83 -4.93
CA GLU A 130 0.11 6.50 -6.18
C GLU A 130 0.05 4.99 -6.32
N ILE A 131 -1.14 4.47 -6.62
CA ILE A 131 -1.37 3.03 -6.78
C ILE A 131 -2.08 2.82 -8.11
N TYR A 132 -1.53 1.90 -8.89
CA TYR A 132 -2.07 1.47 -10.17
C TYR A 132 -2.43 -0.01 -10.07
N ALA A 133 -3.64 -0.34 -10.50
CA ALA A 133 -4.12 -1.71 -10.58
C ALA A 133 -4.74 -1.99 -11.95
N SER A 134 -4.68 -3.24 -12.34
CA SER A 134 -5.31 -3.78 -13.53
C SER A 134 -6.13 -5.00 -13.17
N GLU A 135 -7.08 -5.35 -14.04
CA GLU A 135 -7.78 -6.62 -13.92
C GLU A 135 -6.83 -7.77 -14.27
N LYS A 136 -6.79 -8.77 -13.39
CA LYS A 136 -6.03 -9.98 -13.65
C LYS A 136 -6.72 -10.78 -14.74
N SER A 137 -6.07 -10.92 -15.91
CA SER A 137 -6.53 -11.84 -16.94
C SER A 137 -6.64 -13.27 -16.37
N LYS A 138 -7.78 -13.93 -16.58
CA LYS A 138 -7.92 -15.37 -16.33
C LYS A 138 -7.08 -16.11 -17.37
N ASN A 139 -5.79 -16.32 -17.10
CA ASN A 139 -4.97 -17.15 -17.97
C ASN A 139 -5.54 -18.58 -18.00
N LYS A 140 -5.77 -19.10 -19.21
CA LYS A 140 -6.28 -20.42 -19.60
C LYS A 140 -5.35 -21.59 -19.18
N THR A 141 -4.85 -21.63 -17.95
CA THR A 141 -3.94 -22.69 -17.48
C THR A 141 -4.67 -23.98 -17.04
N LYS A 142 -5.87 -24.24 -17.55
CA LYS A 142 -6.61 -25.50 -17.31
C LYS A 142 -6.72 -26.43 -18.53
N GLU A 143 -6.26 -26.02 -19.71
CA GLU A 143 -6.42 -26.82 -20.95
C GLU A 143 -5.24 -27.77 -21.27
N ILE A 144 -4.15 -27.76 -20.50
CA ILE A 144 -3.07 -28.76 -20.64
C ILE A 144 -3.27 -29.85 -19.59
N LYS A 145 -4.34 -30.63 -19.76
CA LYS A 145 -4.47 -31.97 -19.21
C LYS A 145 -4.84 -32.89 -20.38
N LYS A 146 -3.81 -33.37 -21.07
CA LYS A 146 -3.85 -34.54 -21.93
C LYS A 146 -2.53 -35.26 -21.78
#